data_AF-A0A6A5VAG1-F1
#
_entry.id   AF-A0A6A5VAG1-F1
#
_cell.length_a   1.000
_cell.length_b   1.000
_cell.length_c   1.000
_cell.angle_alpha   90.00
_cell.angle_beta   90.00
_cell.angle_gamma   90.00
#
_symmetry.space_group_name_H-M   'P 1'
#
loop_
_entity.id
_entity.type
_entity.pdbx_description
1 polymer ?
#
loop_
_entity_poly.entity_id
_entity_poly.type
_entity_poly.pdbx_seq_one_letter_code
_entity_poly.pdbx_strand_id
1 'polypeptide(L)'
;MLWNHNLYPLRTVTNTHAQLFTDSVPYVWNEKTMTKYVSSNRDKVLERMRLLLGARTYLADPKVIAIFKKQKERMGTMLDQLDTDMATHTRSSAQTTTDPVTGASTTTMVAYTAWQKQNLLTEWNTYMDTKWNDATAKHKKAMDKFVNDLDDKHCQSRSKKSTADRQFCDRLRKLQTAYAGATAFSKPW
;
A
#
# COMPACT_ATOMS: atom_id res chain seq x y z
N MET A 1 46.48 -45.28 1.83
CA MET A 1 45.18 -44.67 2.17
C MET A 1 45.35 -43.15 2.15
N LEU A 2 44.99 -42.51 1.04
CA LEU A 2 45.06 -41.06 0.86
C LEU A 2 43.63 -40.52 0.90
N TRP A 3 43.33 -39.66 1.89
CA TRP A 3 42.04 -38.99 2.01
C TRP A 3 42.03 -37.76 1.12
N ASN A 4 41.13 -37.76 0.13
CA ASN A 4 40.98 -36.71 -0.87
C ASN A 4 39.94 -35.70 -0.36
N HIS A 5 40.38 -34.53 0.12
CA HIS A 5 39.51 -33.43 0.51
C HIS A 5 39.15 -32.59 -0.72
N ASN A 6 38.01 -32.90 -1.34
CA ASN A 6 37.37 -31.99 -2.29
C ASN A 6 36.76 -30.81 -1.52
N LEU A 7 37.48 -29.68 -1.52
CA LEU A 7 36.96 -28.38 -1.13
C LEU A 7 36.03 -27.89 -2.24
N TYR A 8 34.73 -27.84 -1.96
CA TYR A 8 33.77 -27.15 -2.82
C TYR A 8 34.12 -25.65 -2.85
N PRO A 9 34.10 -24.99 -4.03
CA PRO A 9 34.25 -23.55 -4.09
C PRO A 9 33.06 -22.88 -3.41
N LEU A 10 33.36 -22.00 -2.45
CA LEU A 10 32.41 -21.07 -1.84
C LEU A 10 31.81 -20.22 -2.96
N ARG A 11 30.52 -20.46 -3.24
CA ARG A 11 29.72 -19.57 -4.08
C ARG A 11 29.71 -18.21 -3.38
N THR A 12 30.32 -17.21 -4.01
CA THR A 12 30.15 -15.82 -3.63
C THR A 12 28.68 -15.46 -3.84
N VAL A 13 27.91 -15.46 -2.75
CA VAL A 13 26.58 -14.87 -2.74
C VAL A 13 26.81 -13.37 -2.82
N THR A 14 26.71 -12.80 -4.02
CA THR A 14 26.62 -11.36 -4.21
C THR A 14 25.41 -10.91 -3.40
N ASN A 15 25.70 -10.15 -2.34
CA ASN A 15 24.71 -9.60 -1.42
C ASN A 15 23.98 -8.44 -2.13
N THR A 16 23.19 -8.77 -3.15
CA THR A 16 22.21 -7.85 -3.70
C THR A 16 21.08 -7.80 -2.69
N HIS A 17 21.11 -6.78 -1.83
CA HIS A 17 19.95 -6.39 -1.05
C HIS A 17 18.76 -6.30 -2.01
N ALA A 18 17.75 -7.15 -1.82
CA ALA A 18 16.52 -7.08 -2.58
C ALA A 18 15.94 -5.67 -2.39
N GLN A 19 15.93 -4.88 -3.47
CA GLN A 19 15.38 -3.55 -3.41
C GLN A 19 13.88 -3.68 -3.60
N LEU A 20 13.15 -3.73 -2.47
CA LEU A 20 11.69 -3.89 -2.38
C LEU A 20 10.87 -2.95 -3.29
N PHE A 21 11.48 -1.89 -3.82
CA PHE A 21 10.81 -0.84 -4.59
C PHE A 21 11.34 -0.65 -6.02
N THR A 22 12.50 -1.20 -6.39
CA THR A 22 13.11 -1.02 -7.72
C THR A 22 13.29 -2.33 -8.48
N ASP A 23 13.39 -3.46 -7.76
CA ASP A 23 13.22 -4.77 -8.37
C ASP A 23 11.74 -4.88 -8.75
N SER A 24 11.43 -4.52 -9.99
CA SER A 24 10.14 -4.79 -10.64
C SER A 24 10.00 -6.29 -10.89
N VAL A 25 10.13 -7.08 -9.84
CA VAL A 25 9.73 -8.46 -9.93
C VAL A 25 8.24 -8.40 -10.31
N PRO A 26 7.80 -9.11 -11.37
CA PRO A 26 6.44 -9.03 -11.90
C PRO A 26 5.44 -9.67 -10.93
N TYR A 27 5.35 -9.15 -9.70
CA TYR A 27 4.48 -9.59 -8.63
C TYR A 27 3.09 -8.95 -8.75
N VAL A 28 2.59 -8.75 -9.96
CA VAL A 28 1.14 -8.58 -10.15
C VAL A 28 0.53 -9.99 -10.15
N TRP A 29 0.40 -10.56 -8.95
CA TRP A 29 -0.21 -11.88 -8.80
C TRP A 29 -1.72 -11.72 -8.86
N ASN A 30 -2.25 -11.84 -10.07
CA ASN A 30 -3.67 -12.03 -10.30
C ASN A 30 -4.05 -13.51 -10.09
N GLU A 31 -5.35 -13.81 -10.01
CA GLU A 31 -5.86 -15.17 -9.79
C GLU A 31 -5.25 -16.22 -10.75
N LYS A 32 -5.09 -15.84 -12.03
CA LYS A 32 -4.56 -16.73 -13.07
C LYS A 32 -3.11 -17.11 -12.77
N THR A 33 -2.29 -16.13 -12.38
CA THR A 33 -0.90 -16.40 -12.00
C THR A 33 -0.81 -17.25 -10.74
N MET A 34 -1.56 -16.93 -9.68
CA MET A 34 -1.60 -17.71 -8.44
C MET A 34 -1.87 -19.20 -8.71
N THR A 35 -2.94 -19.50 -9.47
CA THR A 35 -3.31 -20.89 -9.81
C THR A 35 -2.20 -21.61 -10.58
N LYS A 36 -1.59 -20.93 -11.56
CA LYS A 36 -0.46 -21.46 -12.36
C LYS A 36 0.76 -21.79 -11.49
N TYR A 37 1.01 -21.01 -10.44
CA TYR A 37 2.16 -21.22 -9.56
C TYR A 37 1.93 -22.28 -8.48
N VAL A 38 0.70 -22.70 -8.18
CA VAL A 38 0.48 -23.81 -7.23
C VAL A 38 1.02 -25.14 -7.79
N SER A 39 0.96 -25.34 -9.11
CA SER A 39 1.47 -26.57 -9.72
C SER A 39 3.01 -26.59 -9.82
N SER A 40 3.64 -25.42 -9.94
CA SER A 40 5.09 -25.29 -10.20
C SER A 40 5.91 -24.79 -9.00
N ASN A 41 5.31 -24.00 -8.09
CA ASN A 41 6.00 -23.36 -6.97
C ASN A 41 5.06 -22.99 -5.80
N ARG A 42 4.65 -24.01 -5.03
CA ARG A 42 3.72 -23.88 -3.89
C ARG A 42 4.24 -22.97 -2.78
N ASP A 43 5.54 -23.00 -2.53
CA ASP A 43 6.14 -22.20 -1.46
C ASP A 43 6.05 -20.70 -1.76
N LYS A 44 6.16 -20.29 -3.03
CA LYS A 44 5.96 -18.88 -3.43
C LYS A 44 4.53 -18.41 -3.20
N VAL A 45 3.55 -19.26 -3.44
CA VAL A 45 2.14 -18.95 -3.14
C VAL A 45 1.95 -18.76 -1.63
N LEU A 46 2.48 -19.67 -0.81
CA LEU A 46 2.40 -19.56 0.66
C LEU A 46 3.20 -18.35 1.21
N GLU A 47 4.34 -18.02 0.62
CA GLU A 47 5.11 -16.82 0.93
C GLU A 47 4.26 -15.56 0.72
N ARG A 48 3.50 -15.49 -0.37
CA ARG A 48 2.59 -14.36 -0.59
C ARG A 48 1.48 -14.26 0.45
N MET A 49 0.90 -15.39 0.83
CA MET A 49 -0.11 -15.43 1.90
C MET A 49 0.49 -14.98 3.25
N ARG A 50 1.75 -15.32 3.52
CA ARG A 50 2.49 -14.78 4.69
C ARG A 50 2.73 -13.29 4.60
N LEU A 51 3.01 -12.74 3.42
CA LEU A 51 3.15 -11.29 3.24
C LEU A 51 1.84 -10.55 3.52
N LEU A 52 0.69 -11.11 3.16
CA LEU A 52 -0.61 -10.53 3.51
C LEU A 52 -0.81 -10.53 5.04
N LEU A 53 -0.53 -11.65 5.71
CA LEU A 53 -0.52 -11.71 7.18
C LEU A 53 0.47 -10.71 7.80
N GLY A 54 1.66 -10.59 7.23
CA GLY A 54 2.70 -9.64 7.63
C GLY A 54 2.23 -8.19 7.51
N ALA A 55 1.56 -7.83 6.41
CA ALA A 55 1.00 -6.49 6.25
C ALA A 55 -0.11 -6.20 7.27
N ARG A 56 -0.96 -7.20 7.58
CA ARG A 56 -1.99 -7.07 8.62
C ARG A 56 -1.39 -6.81 10.00
N THR A 57 -0.40 -7.60 10.38
CA THR A 57 0.29 -7.46 11.67
C THR A 57 1.10 -6.17 11.75
N TYR A 58 1.80 -5.79 10.68
CA TYR A 58 2.57 -4.55 10.60
C TYR A 58 1.71 -3.29 10.80
N LEU A 59 0.56 -3.21 10.13
CA LEU A 59 -0.31 -2.04 10.26
C LEU A 59 -1.09 -2.00 11.59
N ALA A 60 -1.11 -3.10 12.33
CA ALA A 60 -1.63 -3.15 13.70
C ALA A 60 -0.56 -2.82 14.76
N ASP A 61 0.71 -2.64 14.38
CA ASP A 61 1.77 -2.27 15.31
C ASP A 61 1.51 -0.85 15.88
N PRO A 62 1.49 -0.67 17.22
CA PRO A 62 1.26 0.63 17.85
C PRO A 62 2.21 1.73 17.38
N LYS A 63 3.47 1.41 17.06
CA LYS A 63 4.45 2.39 16.55
C LYS A 63 4.08 2.85 15.15
N VAL A 64 3.65 1.91 14.30
CA VAL A 64 3.22 2.21 12.94
C VAL A 64 1.95 3.05 12.96
N ILE A 65 0.98 2.68 13.81
CA ILE A 65 -0.24 3.46 14.07
C ILE A 65 0.11 4.90 14.48
N ALA A 66 1.01 5.07 15.44
CA ALA A 66 1.44 6.39 15.91
C ALA A 66 2.09 7.23 14.80
N ILE A 67 2.87 6.61 13.90
CA ILE A 67 3.45 7.31 12.73
C ILE A 67 2.35 7.78 11.79
N PHE A 68 1.41 6.91 11.42
CA PHE A 68 0.30 7.28 10.53
C PHE A 68 -0.56 8.40 11.11
N LYS A 69 -0.87 8.34 12.41
CA LYS A 69 -1.60 9.38 13.13
C LYS A 69 -0.90 10.73 13.01
N LYS A 70 0.39 10.78 13.37
CA LYS A 70 1.20 12.00 13.31
C LYS A 70 1.27 12.59 11.90
N GLN A 71 1.41 11.75 10.87
CA GLN A 71 1.45 12.23 9.49
C GLN A 71 0.11 12.81 9.04
N LYS A 72 -1.00 12.14 9.37
CA LYS A 72 -2.35 12.64 9.08
C LYS A 72 -2.60 13.98 9.77
N GLU A 73 -2.31 14.07 11.07
CA GLU A 73 -2.52 15.29 11.84
C GLU A 73 -1.67 16.45 11.30
N ARG A 74 -0.37 16.20 11.04
CA ARG A 74 0.52 17.22 10.47
C ARG A 74 0.01 17.77 9.14
N MET A 75 -0.41 16.91 8.22
CA MET A 75 -0.97 17.36 6.93
C MET A 75 -2.30 18.11 7.13
N GLY A 76 -3.15 17.63 8.03
CA GLY A 76 -4.40 18.30 8.37
C GLY A 76 -4.17 19.72 8.91
N THR A 77 -3.25 19.89 9.86
CA THR A 77 -2.89 21.21 10.41
C THR A 77 -2.34 22.14 9.32
N MET A 78 -1.49 21.64 8.42
CA MET A 78 -0.98 22.46 7.31
C MET A 78 -2.10 22.93 6.38
N LEU A 79 -3.08 22.07 6.10
CA LEU A 79 -4.23 22.43 5.26
C LEU A 79 -5.16 23.42 5.95
N ASP A 80 -5.40 23.28 7.25
CA ASP A 80 -6.22 24.23 8.02
C ASP A 80 -5.58 25.61 8.09
N GLN A 81 -4.26 25.66 8.32
CA GLN A 81 -3.49 26.88 8.33
C GLN A 81 -3.53 27.56 6.97
N LEU A 82 -3.31 26.81 5.88
CA LEU A 82 -3.39 27.35 4.53
C LEU A 82 -4.77 27.94 4.22
N ASP A 83 -5.84 27.22 4.56
CA ASP A 83 -7.21 27.66 4.31
C ASP A 83 -7.55 28.94 5.10
N THR A 84 -7.03 29.04 6.33
CA THR A 84 -7.20 30.21 7.20
C THR A 84 -6.39 31.41 6.69
N ASP A 85 -5.11 31.23 6.39
CA ASP A 85 -4.22 32.31 5.97
C ASP A 85 -4.64 32.87 4.60
N MET A 86 -5.08 32.02 3.69
CA MET A 86 -5.54 32.44 2.37
C MET A 86 -6.83 33.25 2.46
N ALA A 87 -7.72 32.94 3.40
CA ALA A 87 -8.98 33.67 3.57
C ALA A 87 -8.75 35.13 4.03
N THR A 88 -7.65 35.40 4.73
CA THR A 88 -7.29 36.75 5.17
C THR A 88 -6.33 37.48 4.22
N HIS A 89 -5.77 36.81 3.21
CA HIS A 89 -4.86 37.40 2.24
C HIS A 89 -5.56 37.80 0.95
N THR A 90 -5.96 39.08 0.85
CA THR A 90 -6.34 39.69 -0.42
C THR A 90 -5.11 39.85 -1.32
N ARG A 91 -5.14 39.29 -2.53
CA ARG A 91 -4.09 39.49 -3.52
C ARG A 91 -4.44 40.69 -4.39
N SER A 92 -3.44 41.53 -4.66
CA SER A 92 -3.52 42.59 -5.66
C SER A 92 -2.43 42.36 -6.71
N SER A 93 -2.73 42.48 -7.99
CA SER A 93 -1.72 42.45 -9.05
C SER A 93 -1.77 43.75 -9.86
N ALA A 94 -0.60 44.18 -10.33
CA ALA A 94 -0.51 45.23 -11.32
C ALA A 94 -0.89 44.64 -12.69
N GLN A 95 -1.95 45.17 -13.29
CA GLN A 95 -2.34 44.87 -14.66
C GLN A 95 -2.02 46.08 -15.52
N THR A 96 -1.10 45.91 -16.46
CA THR A 96 -0.79 46.95 -17.45
C THR A 96 -1.62 46.72 -18.69
N THR A 97 -2.41 47.71 -19.05
CA THR A 97 -3.20 47.78 -20.29
C THR A 97 -2.60 48.84 -21.19
N THR A 98 -2.26 48.46 -22.42
CA THR A 98 -1.75 49.40 -23.43
C THR A 98 -2.86 49.73 -24.42
N ASP A 99 -3.10 51.01 -24.62
CA ASP A 99 -4.05 51.50 -25.61
C ASP A 99 -3.52 51.18 -27.03
N PRO A 100 -4.29 50.46 -27.87
CA PRO A 100 -3.84 50.07 -29.20
C PRO A 100 -3.77 51.24 -30.21
N VAL A 101 -4.40 52.38 -29.92
CA VAL A 101 -4.44 53.56 -30.81
C VAL A 101 -3.36 54.58 -30.43
N THR A 102 -3.18 54.83 -29.12
CA THR A 102 -2.25 55.86 -28.63
C THR A 102 -0.90 55.29 -28.18
N GLY A 103 -0.79 53.98 -27.95
CA GLY A 103 0.41 53.33 -27.43
C GLY A 103 0.69 53.61 -25.95
N ALA A 104 -0.19 54.35 -25.26
CA ALA A 104 -0.03 54.66 -23.84
C ALA A 104 -0.32 53.43 -22.97
N SER A 105 0.57 53.13 -22.04
CA SER A 105 0.38 52.06 -21.05
C SER A 105 -0.15 52.61 -19.72
N THR A 106 -1.27 52.08 -19.25
CA THR A 106 -1.82 52.36 -17.93
C THR A 106 -1.70 51.12 -17.06
N THR A 107 -1.07 51.26 -15.89
CA THR A 107 -0.97 50.17 -14.90
C THR A 107 -1.99 50.40 -13.81
N THR A 108 -2.92 49.45 -13.65
CA THR A 108 -3.98 49.48 -12.65
C THR A 108 -3.77 48.35 -11.67
N MET A 109 -3.94 48.61 -10.37
CA MET A 109 -3.92 47.56 -9.36
C MET A 109 -5.28 46.87 -9.35
N VAL A 110 -5.32 45.59 -9.71
CA VAL A 110 -6.54 44.77 -9.66
C VAL A 110 -6.52 43.96 -8.37
N ALA A 111 -7.52 44.18 -7.52
CA ALA A 111 -7.74 43.37 -6.33
C ALA A 111 -8.50 42.10 -6.70
N TYR A 112 -7.99 40.94 -6.31
CA TYR A 112 -8.68 39.67 -6.43
C TYR A 112 -9.54 39.42 -5.19
N THR A 113 -10.66 38.73 -5.40
CA THR A 113 -11.49 38.24 -4.29
C THR A 113 -10.65 37.37 -3.36
N ALA A 114 -10.80 37.59 -2.05
CA ALA A 114 -10.17 36.75 -1.05
C ALA A 114 -10.59 35.29 -1.24
N TRP A 115 -9.67 34.37 -0.90
CA TRP A 115 -9.96 32.94 -0.90
C TRP A 115 -11.14 32.64 0.03
N GLN A 116 -12.11 31.87 -0.45
CA GLN A 116 -13.20 31.41 0.40
C GLN A 116 -12.78 30.14 1.13
N LYS A 117 -12.91 30.13 2.45
CA LYS A 117 -12.58 28.97 3.30
C LYS A 117 -13.30 27.72 2.78
N GLN A 118 -12.53 26.68 2.47
CA GLN A 118 -13.03 25.41 1.91
C GLN A 118 -13.17 24.30 2.96
N ASN A 119 -12.78 24.57 4.22
CA ASN A 119 -12.68 23.58 5.29
C ASN A 119 -11.77 22.41 4.92
N LEU A 120 -10.57 22.71 4.38
CA LEU A 120 -9.65 21.71 3.83
C LEU A 120 -9.24 20.61 4.82
N LEU A 121 -9.20 20.91 6.14
CA LEU A 121 -8.97 19.91 7.19
C LEU A 121 -10.08 18.84 7.23
N THR A 122 -11.33 19.26 7.09
CA THR A 122 -12.48 18.34 7.07
C THR A 122 -12.43 17.44 5.84
N GLU A 123 -12.16 18.02 4.67
CA GLU A 123 -11.98 17.25 3.42
C GLU A 123 -10.82 16.25 3.53
N TRP A 124 -9.70 16.67 4.12
CA TRP A 124 -8.57 15.78 4.38
C TRP A 124 -8.91 14.61 5.30
N ASN A 125 -9.64 14.87 6.39
CA ASN A 125 -10.07 13.82 7.31
C ASN A 125 -10.99 12.81 6.60
N THR A 126 -11.97 13.29 5.84
CA THR A 126 -12.89 12.46 5.05
C THR A 126 -12.15 11.63 4.01
N TYR A 127 -11.22 12.24 3.30
CA TYR A 127 -10.37 11.57 2.32
C TYR A 127 -9.56 10.44 2.97
N MET A 128 -8.88 10.71 4.09
CA MET A 128 -8.07 9.73 4.80
C MET A 128 -8.91 8.57 5.34
N ASP A 129 -10.11 8.85 5.85
CA ASP A 129 -11.07 7.82 6.29
C ASP A 129 -11.47 6.90 5.15
N THR A 130 -11.80 7.49 4.00
CA THR A 130 -12.17 6.74 2.80
C THR A 130 -11.01 5.85 2.34
N LYS A 131 -9.79 6.40 2.24
CA LYS A 131 -8.61 5.64 1.83
C LYS A 131 -8.25 4.52 2.79
N TRP A 132 -8.44 4.72 4.09
CA TRP A 132 -8.23 3.67 5.08
C TRP A 132 -9.22 2.52 4.92
N ASN A 133 -10.50 2.84 4.75
CA ASN A 133 -11.56 1.86 4.55
C ASN A 133 -11.34 1.07 3.27
N ASP A 134 -11.01 1.74 2.17
CA ASP A 134 -10.68 1.11 0.88
C ASP A 134 -9.49 0.16 1.00
N ALA A 135 -8.41 0.59 1.67
CA ALA A 135 -7.21 -0.22 1.85
C ALA A 135 -7.51 -1.47 2.69
N THR A 136 -8.25 -1.31 3.80
CA THR A 136 -8.68 -2.40 4.67
C THR A 136 -9.56 -3.41 3.93
N ALA A 137 -10.56 -2.92 3.20
CA ALA A 137 -11.47 -3.74 2.41
C ALA A 137 -10.73 -4.49 1.30
N LYS A 138 -9.84 -3.81 0.57
CA LYS A 138 -9.02 -4.42 -0.49
C LYS A 138 -8.12 -5.53 0.07
N HIS A 139 -7.48 -5.30 1.22
CA HIS A 139 -6.63 -6.29 1.84
C HIS A 139 -7.42 -7.53 2.27
N LYS A 140 -8.55 -7.35 2.97
CA LYS A 140 -9.43 -8.45 3.36
C LYS A 140 -9.92 -9.24 2.16
N LYS A 141 -10.43 -8.54 1.13
CA LYS A 141 -10.90 -9.16 -0.11
C LYS A 141 -9.81 -9.98 -0.80
N ALA A 142 -8.56 -9.49 -0.83
CA ALA A 142 -7.45 -10.21 -1.43
C ALA A 142 -7.14 -11.52 -0.67
N MET A 143 -7.05 -11.46 0.66
CA MET A 143 -6.80 -12.65 1.48
C MET A 143 -7.93 -13.68 1.35
N ASP A 144 -9.18 -13.26 1.53
CA ASP A 144 -10.34 -14.15 1.45
C ASP A 144 -10.44 -14.81 0.07
N LYS A 145 -10.29 -14.01 -1.00
CA LYS A 145 -10.31 -14.53 -2.36
C LYS A 145 -9.22 -15.57 -2.59
N PHE A 146 -7.98 -15.27 -2.21
CA PHE A 146 -6.87 -16.19 -2.43
C PHE A 146 -6.99 -17.47 -1.61
N VAL A 147 -7.43 -17.39 -0.35
CA VAL A 147 -7.67 -18.59 0.45
C VAL A 147 -8.74 -19.46 -0.20
N ASN A 148 -9.89 -18.88 -0.57
CA ASN A 148 -11.00 -19.63 -1.14
C ASN A 148 -10.62 -20.25 -2.48
N ASP A 149 -10.03 -19.46 -3.40
CA ASP A 149 -9.63 -19.95 -4.72
C ASP A 149 -8.61 -21.10 -4.60
N LEU A 150 -7.68 -21.02 -3.64
CA LEU A 150 -6.70 -22.07 -3.39
C LEU A 150 -7.30 -23.30 -2.71
N ASP A 151 -8.20 -23.12 -1.74
CA ASP A 151 -8.83 -24.23 -1.02
C ASP A 151 -9.80 -25.00 -1.95
N ASP A 152 -10.61 -24.30 -2.75
CA ASP A 152 -11.52 -24.89 -3.72
C ASP A 152 -10.77 -25.72 -4.77
N LYS A 153 -9.76 -25.12 -5.41
CA LYS A 153 -9.04 -25.76 -6.53
C LYS A 153 -8.08 -26.86 -6.07
N HIS A 154 -7.50 -26.74 -4.88
CA HIS A 154 -6.41 -27.62 -4.46
C HIS A 154 -6.66 -28.37 -3.15
N CYS A 155 -7.64 -27.98 -2.31
CA CYS A 155 -7.84 -28.49 -0.95
C CYS A 155 -9.19 -29.20 -0.68
N GLN A 156 -10.22 -29.06 -1.52
CA GLN A 156 -11.52 -29.73 -1.31
C GLN A 156 -11.64 -31.19 -1.83
N SER A 157 -10.96 -31.59 -2.91
CA SER A 157 -11.03 -32.99 -3.43
C SER A 157 -10.18 -34.01 -2.64
N ARG A 158 -10.62 -34.42 -1.43
CA ARG A 158 -9.83 -35.25 -0.49
C ARG A 158 -9.40 -36.63 -1.02
N SER A 159 -10.07 -37.20 -2.02
CA SER A 159 -9.92 -38.61 -2.37
C SER A 159 -8.67 -38.98 -3.20
N LYS A 160 -7.90 -38.01 -3.73
CA LYS A 160 -6.70 -38.29 -4.55
C LYS A 160 -5.56 -37.26 -4.37
N LYS A 161 -5.22 -36.89 -3.14
CA LYS A 161 -4.16 -35.89 -2.88
C LYS A 161 -2.82 -36.52 -2.58
N SER A 162 -1.80 -36.11 -3.33
CA SER A 162 -0.42 -36.45 -3.02
C SER A 162 -0.05 -35.96 -1.62
N THR A 163 1.01 -36.51 -1.01
CA THR A 163 1.53 -36.02 0.27
C THR A 163 1.87 -34.53 0.20
N ALA A 164 2.37 -34.05 -0.94
CA ALA A 164 2.69 -32.64 -1.15
C ALA A 164 1.43 -31.74 -1.18
N ASP A 165 0.31 -32.22 -1.71
CA ASP A 165 -0.96 -31.47 -1.71
C ASP A 165 -1.52 -31.34 -0.29
N ARG A 166 -1.45 -32.43 0.48
CA ARG A 166 -1.87 -32.44 1.89
C ARG A 166 -1.07 -31.41 2.71
N GLN A 167 0.26 -31.45 2.59
CA GLN A 167 1.14 -30.49 3.27
C GLN A 167 0.87 -29.03 2.87
N PHE A 168 0.62 -28.77 1.59
CA PHE A 168 0.26 -27.43 1.12
C PHE A 168 -1.05 -26.96 1.75
N CYS A 169 -2.10 -27.79 1.72
CA CYS A 169 -3.40 -27.46 2.28
C CYS A 169 -3.37 -27.24 3.79
N ASP A 170 -2.60 -28.05 4.53
CA ASP A 170 -2.44 -27.86 5.96
C ASP A 170 -1.74 -26.54 6.28
N ARG A 171 -0.72 -26.16 5.50
CA ARG A 171 -0.03 -24.86 5.63
C ARG A 171 -0.94 -23.69 5.27
N LEU A 172 -1.75 -23.83 4.23
CA LEU A 172 -2.72 -22.81 3.83
C LEU A 172 -3.76 -22.56 4.93
N ARG A 173 -4.33 -23.64 5.50
CA ARG A 173 -5.30 -23.53 6.60
C ARG A 173 -4.69 -22.92 7.86
N LYS A 174 -3.47 -23.30 8.22
CA LYS A 174 -2.73 -22.66 9.32
C LYS A 174 -2.58 -21.15 9.09
N LEU A 175 -2.25 -20.72 7.87
CA LEU A 175 -2.17 -19.29 7.53
C LEU A 175 -3.52 -18.59 7.60
N GLN A 176 -4.59 -19.23 7.12
CA GLN A 176 -5.94 -18.69 7.24
C GLN A 176 -6.35 -18.50 8.70
N THR A 177 -6.10 -19.50 9.57
CA THR A 177 -6.36 -19.40 11.01
C THR A 177 -5.54 -18.29 11.65
N ALA A 178 -4.23 -18.21 11.35
CA ALA A 178 -3.36 -17.16 11.86
C ALA A 178 -3.84 -15.76 11.42
N TYR A 179 -4.30 -15.62 10.18
CA TYR A 179 -4.85 -14.37 9.67
C TYR A 179 -6.18 -14.00 10.34
N ALA A 180 -7.07 -14.97 10.56
CA ALA A 180 -8.33 -14.74 11.26
C ALA A 180 -8.10 -14.30 12.72
N GLY A 181 -7.11 -14.90 13.40
CA GLY A 181 -6.74 -14.57 14.78
C GLY A 181 -5.85 -13.34 14.94
N ALA A 182 -5.20 -12.86 13.88
CA ALA A 182 -4.40 -11.65 13.93
C ALA A 182 -5.27 -10.41 14.18
N THR A 183 -4.73 -9.43 14.92
CA THR A 183 -5.39 -8.14 15.14
C THR A 183 -5.87 -7.57 13.81
N ALA A 184 -7.14 -7.17 13.75
CA ALA A 184 -7.69 -6.51 12.56
C ALA A 184 -7.05 -5.13 12.39
N PHE A 185 -7.10 -4.58 11.18
CA PHE A 185 -6.71 -3.19 10.97
C PHE A 185 -7.58 -2.28 11.83
N SER A 186 -6.96 -1.64 12.82
CA SER A 186 -7.58 -0.58 13.58
C SER A 186 -7.25 0.75 12.93
N LYS A 187 -8.27 1.60 12.74
CA LYS A 187 -8.08 2.97 12.27
C LYS A 187 -7.04 3.68 13.15
N PRO A 188 -5.98 4.26 12.57
CA PRO A 188 -4.85 4.72 13.38
C PRO A 188 -5.04 6.11 14.01
N TRP A 189 -6.17 6.79 13.76
CA TRP A 189 -6.51 8.11 14.28
C TRP A 189 -7.90 8.18 14.88
#